data_AF-A0A0P7BA08-F1
#
_entry.id   AF-A0A0P7BA08-F1
#
_cell.length_a   1.000
_cell.length_b   1.000
_cell.length_c   1.000
_cell.angle_alpha   90.00
_cell.angle_beta   90.00
_cell.angle_gamma   90.00
#
_symmetry.space_group_name_H-M   'P 1'
#
loop_
_entity.id
_entity.type
_entity.pdbx_description
1 polymer ?
#
loop_
_entity_poly.entity_id
_entity_poly.type
_entity_poly.pdbx_seq_one_letter_code
_entity_poly.pdbx_strand_id
1 'polypeptide(L)'
;MDDEENSLFNIQVSDASDDEPEAKEARRTGQSEDTWNAIRREYQPKIENGDIHKTVQLPVSSDASKQDLQELVHAVEELYFFRRYESATHFISKALSESEDLDADTRQLLSIYQDKCQKKLKA
;
A
#
# COMPACT_ATOMS: atom_id res chain seq x y z
N MET A 1 33.31 -19.17 -40.12
CA MET A 1 34.35 -18.90 -39.09
C MET A 1 34.69 -17.43 -39.26
N ASP A 2 33.71 -16.53 -39.14
CA ASP A 2 33.24 -15.89 -37.88
C ASP A 2 34.30 -14.94 -37.32
N ASP A 3 34.37 -13.75 -37.91
CA ASP A 3 35.25 -12.64 -37.51
C ASP A 3 34.43 -11.41 -37.05
N GLU A 4 33.23 -11.61 -36.47
CA GLU A 4 32.39 -10.50 -35.98
C GLU A 4 31.83 -10.65 -34.55
N GLU A 5 32.22 -11.69 -33.79
CA GLU A 5 31.58 -11.94 -32.47
C GLU A 5 32.33 -11.42 -31.23
N ASN A 6 33.53 -10.85 -31.34
CA ASN A 6 34.32 -10.48 -30.15
C ASN A 6 34.37 -8.98 -29.81
N SER A 7 33.49 -8.15 -30.39
CA SER A 7 33.40 -6.71 -30.08
C SER A 7 32.39 -6.38 -28.97
N LEU A 8 31.65 -7.37 -28.46
CA LEU A 8 30.59 -7.16 -27.47
C LEU A 8 31.08 -7.10 -26.01
N PHE A 9 32.34 -7.48 -25.76
CA PHE A 9 32.93 -7.50 -24.40
C PHE A 9 34.24 -6.72 -24.27
N ASN A 10 34.39 -5.64 -25.04
CA ASN A 10 35.55 -4.75 -24.90
C ASN A 10 35.36 -3.76 -23.72
N ILE A 11 35.00 -4.28 -22.55
CA ILE A 11 34.96 -3.51 -21.29
C ILE A 11 36.36 -3.60 -20.69
N GLN A 12 37.18 -2.57 -20.90
CA GLN A 12 38.41 -2.39 -20.13
C GLN A 12 38.04 -1.93 -18.72
N VAL A 13 38.06 -2.86 -17.76
CA VAL A 13 38.04 -2.52 -16.33
C VAL A 13 39.47 -2.12 -15.96
N SER A 14 39.81 -0.85 -16.18
CA SER A 14 41.02 -0.26 -15.61
C SER A 14 40.78 -0.03 -14.12
N ASP A 15 41.43 -0.84 -13.30
CA ASP A 15 41.59 -0.65 -11.85
C ASP A 15 42.42 0.62 -11.61
N ALA A 16 41.75 1.78 -11.58
CA ALA A 16 42.33 3.04 -11.15
C ALA A 16 42.00 3.23 -9.67
N SER A 17 42.88 2.68 -8.82
CA SER A 17 42.96 3.07 -7.41
C SER A 17 43.52 4.49 -7.34
N ASP A 18 42.63 5.49 -7.26
CA ASP A 18 42.99 6.89 -7.01
C ASP A 18 42.35 7.31 -5.68
N ASP A 19 43.12 7.14 -4.61
CA ASP A 19 42.92 7.82 -3.32
C ASP A 19 43.25 9.30 -3.53
N GLU A 20 42.25 10.19 -3.56
CA GLU A 20 42.23 11.52 -2.90
C GLU A 20 40.88 12.26 -3.11
N PRO A 21 40.46 13.17 -2.19
CA PRO A 21 39.05 13.44 -1.91
C PRO A 21 38.53 14.73 -2.57
N GLU A 22 37.92 14.64 -3.75
CA GLU A 22 37.11 15.74 -4.31
C GLU A 22 35.65 15.66 -3.83
N ALA A 23 35.33 16.49 -2.85
CA ALA A 23 33.99 16.65 -2.33
C ALA A 23 33.18 17.68 -3.16
N LYS A 24 31.93 17.29 -3.48
CA LYS A 24 30.72 18.14 -3.62
C LYS A 24 30.29 18.61 -5.02
N GLU A 25 29.97 17.66 -5.89
CA GLU A 25 28.62 17.64 -6.48
C GLU A 25 27.95 16.42 -5.83
N ALA A 26 27.14 16.63 -4.79
CA ALA A 26 26.41 15.54 -4.16
C ALA A 26 25.58 14.87 -5.26
N ARG A 27 26.00 13.69 -5.71
CA ARG A 27 25.25 12.87 -6.68
C ARG A 27 23.79 12.90 -6.22
N ARG A 28 22.92 13.54 -6.99
CA ARG A 28 21.54 13.89 -6.61
C ARG A 28 20.70 12.68 -6.12
N THR A 29 21.18 11.47 -6.39
CA THR A 29 20.59 10.17 -6.06
C THR A 29 21.55 9.21 -5.35
N GLY A 30 22.76 9.65 -4.98
CA GLY A 30 23.77 8.81 -4.33
C GLY A 30 23.59 8.76 -2.82
N GLN A 31 22.96 7.69 -2.31
CA GLN A 31 22.99 7.38 -0.88
C GLN A 31 24.31 6.67 -0.54
N SER A 32 24.99 7.06 0.55
CA SER A 32 26.18 6.34 1.02
C SER A 32 25.80 4.97 1.59
N GLU A 33 26.72 4.00 1.56
CA GLU A 33 26.45 2.66 2.08
C GLU A 33 26.09 2.68 3.58
N ASP A 34 26.72 3.54 4.37
CA ASP A 34 26.42 3.71 5.78
C ASP A 34 24.99 4.19 6.03
N THR A 35 24.51 5.15 5.22
CA THR A 35 23.15 5.67 5.35
C THR A 35 22.12 4.64 4.87
N TRP A 36 22.43 3.85 3.84
CA TRP A 36 21.58 2.74 3.42
C TRP A 36 21.52 1.64 4.48
N ASN A 37 22.66 1.30 5.10
CA ASN A 37 22.72 0.33 6.18
C ASN A 37 21.93 0.78 7.41
N ALA A 38 21.94 2.07 7.74
CA ALA A 38 21.12 2.65 8.79
C ALA A 38 19.62 2.49 8.48
N ILE A 39 19.16 2.91 7.29
CA ILE A 39 17.76 2.74 6.87
C ILE A 39 17.37 1.27 6.87
N ARG A 40 18.22 0.37 6.34
CA ARG A 40 17.93 -1.07 6.31
C ARG A 40 17.73 -1.67 7.70
N ARG A 41 18.52 -1.22 8.69
CA ARG A 41 18.37 -1.69 10.08
C ARG A 41 17.08 -1.20 10.72
N GLU A 42 16.64 0.01 10.37
CA GLU A 42 15.43 0.63 10.93
C GLU A 42 14.16 0.25 10.15
N TYR A 43 14.29 -0.15 8.88
CA TYR A 43 13.16 -0.41 8.02
C TYR A 43 12.31 -1.56 8.54
N GLN A 44 11.06 -1.24 8.84
CA GLN A 44 10.02 -2.21 9.14
C GLN A 44 8.98 -2.15 8.03
N PRO A 45 8.72 -3.27 7.32
CA PRO A 45 7.67 -3.29 6.32
C PRO A 45 6.33 -3.03 7.01
N LYS A 46 5.49 -2.20 6.38
CA LYS A 46 4.12 -2.02 6.83
C LYS A 46 3.36 -3.34 6.63
N ILE A 47 2.91 -3.94 7.73
CA ILE A 47 2.11 -5.17 7.71
C ILE A 47 0.66 -4.77 7.98
N GLU A 48 -0.19 -4.87 6.96
CA GLU A 48 -1.63 -4.65 7.09
C GLU A 48 -2.29 -5.93 7.64
N ASN A 49 -2.85 -5.86 8.85
CA ASN A 49 -3.34 -7.01 9.62
C ASN A 49 -4.87 -7.16 9.67
N GLY A 50 -5.63 -6.47 8.81
CA GLY A 50 -7.09 -6.52 8.91
C GLY A 50 -7.69 -5.48 9.85
N ASP A 51 -6.96 -4.42 10.15
CA ASP A 51 -7.27 -3.47 11.22
C ASP A 51 -7.62 -2.05 10.72
N ILE A 52 -7.74 -1.83 9.40
CA ILE A 52 -8.12 -0.52 8.83
C ILE A 52 -9.50 -0.07 9.36
N HIS A 53 -10.42 -1.02 9.60
CA HIS A 53 -11.72 -0.73 10.20
C HIS A 53 -11.67 -0.04 11.58
N LYS A 54 -10.52 -0.11 12.30
CA LYS A 54 -10.32 0.56 13.58
C LYS A 54 -9.90 2.02 13.44
N THR A 55 -9.33 2.39 12.30
CA THR A 55 -8.87 3.77 12.03
C THR A 55 -9.98 4.61 11.41
N VAL A 56 -10.93 3.98 10.73
CA VAL A 56 -12.10 4.66 10.16
C VAL A 56 -13.01 5.17 11.27
N GLN A 57 -13.25 6.48 11.26
CA GLN A 57 -14.17 7.14 12.19
C GLN A 57 -15.58 7.06 11.63
N LEU A 58 -16.47 6.39 12.37
CA LEU A 58 -17.90 6.34 12.09
C LEU A 58 -18.65 7.16 13.15
N PRO A 59 -19.67 7.96 12.77
CA PRO A 59 -20.18 8.17 11.40
C PRO A 59 -19.22 8.96 10.52
N VAL A 60 -19.27 8.71 9.21
CA VAL A 60 -18.53 9.52 8.23
C VAL A 60 -19.14 10.92 8.23
N SER A 61 -18.33 11.94 8.52
CA SER A 61 -18.77 13.33 8.57
C SER A 61 -19.35 13.79 7.23
N SER A 62 -20.29 14.73 7.25
CA SER A 62 -20.87 15.34 6.03
C SER A 62 -19.82 15.99 5.12
N ASP A 63 -18.71 16.44 5.70
CA ASP A 63 -17.56 17.03 4.99
C ASP A 63 -16.48 15.99 4.62
N ALA A 64 -16.82 14.70 4.62
CA ALA A 64 -15.86 13.64 4.34
C ALA A 64 -15.24 13.78 2.95
N SER A 65 -13.93 13.64 2.92
CA SER A 65 -13.19 13.64 1.67
C SER A 65 -13.40 12.33 0.92
N LYS A 66 -13.11 12.33 -0.38
CA LYS A 66 -13.09 11.10 -1.18
C LYS A 66 -12.13 10.04 -0.60
N GLN A 67 -11.08 10.48 0.10
CA GLN A 67 -10.14 9.58 0.75
C GLN A 67 -10.79 8.86 1.93
N ASP A 68 -11.57 9.56 2.75
CA ASP A 68 -12.27 8.96 3.91
C ASP A 68 -13.27 7.90 3.46
N LEU A 69 -13.99 8.16 2.37
CA LEU A 69 -14.91 7.21 1.74
C LEU A 69 -14.18 5.99 1.17
N GLN A 70 -13.00 6.19 0.58
CA GLN A 70 -12.17 5.10 0.09
C GLN A 70 -11.62 4.25 1.25
N GLU A 71 -11.19 4.86 2.35
CA GLU A 71 -10.74 4.15 3.55
C GLU A 71 -11.86 3.33 4.19
N LEU A 72 -13.10 3.84 4.19
CA LEU A 72 -14.28 3.09 4.60
C LEU A 72 -14.48 1.82 3.75
N VAL A 73 -14.40 1.96 2.43
CA VAL A 73 -14.50 0.81 1.52
C VAL A 73 -13.37 -0.18 1.79
N HIS A 74 -12.12 0.28 1.83
CA HIS A 74 -10.97 -0.58 2.06
C HIS A 74 -11.07 -1.33 3.39
N ALA A 75 -11.57 -0.70 4.46
CA ALA A 75 -11.81 -1.36 5.73
C ALA A 75 -12.76 -2.57 5.59
N VAL A 76 -13.81 -2.43 4.79
CA VAL A 76 -14.76 -3.53 4.51
C VAL A 76 -14.12 -4.62 3.67
N GLU A 77 -13.38 -4.24 2.63
CA GLU A 77 -12.66 -5.18 1.76
C GLU A 77 -11.66 -6.01 2.56
N GLU A 78 -10.91 -5.34 3.43
CA GLU A 78 -9.93 -5.98 4.29
C GLU A 78 -10.60 -7.01 5.21
N LEU A 79 -11.68 -6.63 5.91
CA LEU A 79 -12.45 -7.57 6.73
C LEU A 79 -12.96 -8.78 5.91
N TYR A 80 -13.39 -8.56 4.67
CA TYR A 80 -13.82 -9.64 3.78
C TYR A 80 -12.65 -10.57 3.39
N PHE A 81 -11.50 -10.03 3.01
CA PHE A 81 -10.32 -10.82 2.61
C PHE A 81 -9.71 -11.60 3.78
N PHE A 82 -9.73 -11.03 4.99
CA PHE A 82 -9.35 -11.71 6.22
C PHE A 82 -10.44 -12.69 6.73
N ARG A 83 -11.51 -12.89 5.96
CA ARG A 83 -12.63 -13.79 6.28
C ARG A 83 -13.37 -13.45 7.58
N ARG A 84 -13.26 -12.22 8.06
CA ARG A 84 -13.98 -11.69 9.22
C ARG A 84 -15.36 -11.20 8.80
N TYR A 85 -16.18 -12.11 8.26
CA TYR A 85 -17.44 -11.76 7.59
C TYR A 85 -18.48 -11.15 8.54
N GLU A 86 -18.54 -11.60 9.80
CA GLU A 86 -19.47 -11.04 10.81
C GLU A 86 -19.10 -9.60 11.18
N SER A 87 -17.80 -9.33 11.36
CA SER A 87 -17.31 -7.97 11.60
C SER A 87 -17.57 -7.07 10.41
N ALA A 88 -17.39 -7.58 9.18
CA ALA A 88 -17.68 -6.84 7.96
C ALA A 88 -19.16 -6.46 7.85
N THR A 89 -20.09 -7.41 8.06
CA THR A 89 -21.53 -7.11 7.99
C THR A 89 -21.98 -6.12 9.05
N HIS A 90 -21.47 -6.25 10.28
CA HIS A 90 -21.75 -5.30 11.36
C HIS A 90 -21.22 -3.90 11.01
N PHE A 91 -19.98 -3.81 10.54
CA PHE A 91 -19.36 -2.55 10.17
C PHE A 91 -20.08 -1.85 9.00
N ILE A 92 -20.44 -2.60 7.95
CA ILE A 92 -21.24 -2.08 6.83
C ILE A 92 -22.60 -1.58 7.33
N SER A 93 -23.27 -2.35 8.17
CA SER A 93 -24.60 -1.98 8.69
C SER A 93 -24.53 -0.69 9.50
N LYS A 94 -23.50 -0.55 10.34
CA LYS A 94 -23.23 0.68 11.11
C LYS A 94 -22.93 1.87 10.19
N ALA A 95 -22.07 1.67 9.18
CA ALA A 95 -21.73 2.72 8.24
C ALA A 95 -22.95 3.24 7.46
N LEU A 96 -23.82 2.33 6.99
CA LEU A 96 -25.04 2.68 6.26
C LEU A 96 -26.13 3.31 7.13
N SER A 97 -26.21 2.96 8.42
CA SER A 97 -27.21 3.50 9.34
C SER A 97 -26.83 4.87 9.91
N GLU A 98 -25.53 5.08 10.19
CA GLU A 98 -25.07 6.29 10.86
C GLU A 98 -24.55 7.36 9.89
N SER A 99 -24.23 7.01 8.63
CA SER A 99 -23.69 7.95 7.65
C SER A 99 -24.76 8.35 6.62
N GLU A 100 -25.18 9.61 6.65
CA GLU A 100 -26.20 10.16 5.75
C GLU A 100 -25.64 10.57 4.38
N ASP A 101 -24.38 11.03 4.32
CA ASP A 101 -23.79 11.65 3.12
C ASP A 101 -22.84 10.74 2.32
N LEU A 102 -23.04 9.41 2.37
CA LEU A 102 -22.30 8.50 1.50
C LEU A 102 -22.75 8.67 0.04
N ASP A 103 -21.79 8.78 -0.87
CA ASP A 103 -22.05 8.82 -2.30
C ASP A 103 -22.65 7.50 -2.81
N ALA A 104 -23.28 7.56 -4.00
CA ALA A 104 -24.00 6.42 -4.55
C ALA A 104 -23.09 5.21 -4.84
N ASP A 105 -21.86 5.45 -5.30
CA ASP A 105 -20.92 4.38 -5.66
C ASP A 105 -20.44 3.66 -4.38
N THR A 106 -20.09 4.41 -3.34
CA THR A 106 -19.71 3.86 -2.03
C THR A 106 -20.86 3.03 -1.45
N ARG A 107 -22.10 3.54 -1.46
CA ARG A 107 -23.28 2.80 -0.98
C ARG A 107 -23.49 1.49 -1.76
N GLN A 108 -23.36 1.54 -3.09
CA GLN A 108 -23.49 0.35 -3.93
C GLN A 108 -22.42 -0.68 -3.61
N LEU A 109 -21.17 -0.25 -3.43
CA LEU A 109 -20.05 -1.14 -3.15
C LEU A 109 -20.19 -1.82 -1.78
N LEU A 110 -20.60 -1.06 -0.76
CA LEU A 110 -20.89 -1.59 0.58
C LEU A 110 -22.00 -2.66 0.54
N SER A 111 -23.07 -2.42 -0.22
CA SER A 111 -24.16 -3.40 -0.41
C SER A 111 -23.67 -4.70 -1.08
N ILE A 112 -22.84 -4.59 -2.13
CA ILE A 112 -22.24 -5.77 -2.79
C ILE A 112 -21.40 -6.58 -1.81
N TYR A 113 -20.59 -5.93 -0.98
CA TYR A 113 -19.77 -6.62 0.02
C TYR A 113 -20.61 -7.22 1.15
N GLN A 114 -21.70 -6.57 1.55
CA GLN A 114 -22.65 -7.11 2.52
C GLN A 114 -23.25 -8.43 2.02
N ASP A 115 -23.73 -8.45 0.77
CA ASP A 115 -24.27 -9.66 0.14
C ASP A 115 -23.23 -10.78 0.03
N LYS A 116 -22.00 -10.45 -0.36
CA LYS A 116 -20.89 -11.41 -0.41
C LYS A 116 -20.59 -12.00 0.97
N CYS A 117 -20.53 -11.17 2.01
CA CYS A 117 -20.30 -11.64 3.39
C CYS A 117 -21.45 -12.54 3.86
N GLN A 118 -22.70 -12.15 3.64
CA GLN A 118 -23.85 -12.97 4.01
C GLN A 118 -23.87 -14.32 3.29
N LYS A 119 -23.52 -14.36 2.00
CA LYS A 119 -23.36 -15.61 1.25
C LYS A 119 -22.28 -16.51 1.85
N LYS A 120 -21.18 -15.92 2.32
CA LYS A 120 -20.08 -16.67 2.97
C LYS A 120 -20.41 -17.15 4.38
N LEU A 121 -21.26 -16.43 5.12
CA LEU A 121 -21.73 -16.85 6.44
C LEU A 121 -22.77 -17.98 6.38
N LYS A 122 -23.54 -18.04 5.30
CA LYS A 122 -24.57 -19.08 5.07
C LYS A 122 -24.05 -20.32 4.35
N ALA A 123 -22.80 -20.30 3.87
CA ALA A 123 -22.15 -21.39 3.16
C ALA A 123 -21.33 -22.26 4.12
#